data_AF-A0A485B830-F1
#
_entry.id   AF-A0A485B830-F1
#
_cell.length_a   1.000
_cell.length_b   1.000
_cell.length_c   1.000
_cell.angle_alpha   90.00
_cell.angle_beta   90.00
_cell.angle_gamma   90.00
#
_symmetry.space_group_name_H-M   'P 1'
#
loop_
_entity.id
_entity.type
_entity.pdbx_description
1 polymer ?
#
loop_
_entity_poly.entity_id
_entity_poly.type
_entity_poly.pdbx_seq_one_letter_code
_entity_poly.pdbx_strand_id
1 'polypeptide(L)'
;MFPLCKKNLTFSILLFSAVIPSLSFANGIVLGGTRIIYPLKQKQVSVSVRNTSEVDRFMVQSWIDDANEKKTSDFIMTPPLFVSNPKDENSLRVMYAGPSLTY
;
A
#
# COMPACT_ATOMS: atom_id res chain seq x y z
N MET A 1 -25.34 50.30 -26.83
CA MET A 1 -25.43 49.73 -25.46
C MET A 1 -25.13 48.23 -25.60
N PHE A 2 -24.50 47.57 -24.62
CA PHE A 2 -24.04 46.15 -24.59
C PHE A 2 -22.55 45.88 -24.84
N PRO A 3 -21.75 46.02 -23.76
CA PRO A 3 -20.70 45.06 -23.47
C PRO A 3 -20.72 44.66 -21.99
N LEU A 4 -21.82 44.05 -21.50
CA LEU A 4 -21.93 43.56 -20.12
C LEU A 4 -21.85 42.02 -20.00
N CYS A 5 -21.92 41.28 -21.11
CA CYS A 5 -22.11 39.83 -21.06
C CYS A 5 -20.79 39.01 -20.98
N LYS A 6 -19.70 39.45 -21.62
CA LYS A 6 -18.46 38.63 -21.71
C LYS A 6 -17.66 38.55 -20.40
N LYS A 7 -17.59 39.64 -19.62
CA LYS A 7 -16.82 39.71 -18.36
C LYS A 7 -17.44 38.88 -17.22
N ASN A 8 -18.77 38.86 -17.14
CA ASN A 8 -19.51 38.08 -16.13
C ASN A 8 -19.45 36.58 -16.43
N LEU A 9 -19.40 36.22 -17.73
CA LEU A 9 -19.21 34.85 -18.17
C LEU A 9 -17.79 34.35 -17.85
N THR A 10 -16.75 35.14 -18.14
CA THR A 10 -15.37 34.76 -17.78
C THR A 10 -15.19 34.62 -16.27
N PHE A 11 -15.83 35.49 -15.47
CA PHE A 11 -15.78 35.41 -14.02
C PHE A 11 -16.50 34.16 -13.48
N SER A 12 -17.65 33.79 -14.04
CA SER A 12 -18.36 32.56 -13.66
C SER A 12 -17.57 31.28 -13.97
N ILE A 13 -16.87 31.24 -15.11
CA ILE A 13 -16.03 30.09 -15.49
C ILE A 13 -14.85 29.94 -14.53
N LEU A 14 -14.23 31.07 -14.14
CA LEU A 14 -13.11 31.08 -13.21
C LEU A 14 -13.53 30.65 -11.80
N LEU A 15 -14.72 31.08 -11.35
CA LEU A 15 -15.31 30.64 -10.09
C LEU A 15 -15.64 29.13 -10.11
N PHE A 16 -16.19 28.61 -11.22
CA PHE A 16 -16.53 27.19 -11.34
C PHE A 16 -15.30 26.29 -11.33
N SER A 17 -14.21 26.71 -11.97
CA SER A 17 -12.94 25.97 -11.95
C SER A 17 -12.31 25.88 -10.56
N ALA A 18 -12.57 26.85 -9.66
CA ALA A 18 -12.00 26.87 -8.31
C ALA A 18 -12.70 25.90 -7.33
N VAL A 19 -13.87 25.37 -7.69
CA VAL A 19 -14.69 24.49 -6.84
C VAL A 19 -14.51 23.01 -7.20
N ILE A 20 -13.72 22.67 -8.24
CA ILE A 20 -13.49 21.28 -8.62
C ILE A 20 -12.49 20.66 -7.64
N PRO A 21 -12.90 19.66 -6.82
CA PRO A 21 -11.96 18.96 -5.94
C PRO A 21 -10.93 18.20 -6.79
N SER A 22 -9.67 18.21 -6.37
CA SER A 22 -8.64 17.39 -6.99
C SER A 22 -8.95 15.91 -6.75
N LEU A 23 -9.25 15.18 -7.82
CA LEU A 23 -9.36 13.72 -7.76
C LEU A 23 -7.95 13.15 -7.55
N SER A 24 -7.68 12.64 -6.35
CA SER A 24 -6.47 11.86 -6.07
C SER A 24 -6.73 10.41 -6.40
N PHE A 25 -5.97 9.86 -7.34
CA PHE A 25 -5.98 8.43 -7.65
C PHE A 25 -4.87 7.75 -6.86
N ALA A 26 -5.20 7.20 -5.70
CA ALA A 26 -4.30 6.39 -4.90
C ALA A 26 -4.47 4.91 -5.27
N ASN A 27 -3.62 4.42 -6.19
CA ASN A 27 -3.54 3.01 -6.56
C ASN A 27 -2.17 2.45 -6.16
N GLY A 28 -2.10 1.15 -5.86
CA GLY A 28 -0.82 0.51 -5.55
C GLY A 28 -0.98 -0.72 -4.67
N ILE A 29 0.02 -0.97 -3.82
CA ILE A 29 0.03 -2.11 -2.90
C ILE A 29 -0.51 -1.68 -1.53
N VAL A 30 -1.52 -2.39 -1.05
CA VAL A 30 -2.13 -2.20 0.26
C VAL A 30 -1.88 -3.44 1.12
N LEU A 31 -1.48 -3.22 2.37
CA LEU A 31 -1.32 -4.28 3.36
C LEU A 31 -2.60 -4.45 4.17
N GLY A 32 -2.91 -5.67 4.61
CA GLY A 32 -4.08 -5.98 5.43
C GLY A 32 -4.09 -5.35 6.83
N GLY A 33 -3.02 -4.68 7.25
CA GLY A 33 -2.92 -3.97 8.52
C GLY A 33 -1.61 -3.20 8.66
N THR A 34 -1.52 -2.36 9.71
CA THR A 34 -0.33 -1.53 10.02
C THR A 34 0.64 -2.20 10.99
N ARG A 35 0.25 -3.33 11.58
CA ARG A 35 1.05 -4.11 12.53
C ARG A 35 0.65 -5.58 12.46
N ILE A 36 1.63 -6.45 12.73
CA ILE A 36 1.43 -7.88 12.91
C ILE A 36 1.82 -8.22 14.36
N ILE A 37 0.96 -8.95 15.06
CA ILE A 37 1.27 -9.54 16.38
C ILE A 37 1.60 -11.01 16.12
N TYR A 38 2.82 -11.43 16.41
CA TYR A 38 3.27 -12.81 16.26
C TYR A 38 3.10 -13.57 17.58
N PRO A 39 2.13 -14.49 17.71
CA PRO A 39 1.96 -15.23 18.96
C PRO A 39 3.05 -16.30 19.11
N LEU A 40 3.64 -16.42 20.30
CA LEU A 40 4.74 -17.37 20.58
C LEU A 40 4.40 -18.85 20.28
N LYS A 41 3.12 -19.22 20.36
CA LYS A 41 2.65 -20.59 20.10
C LYS A 41 2.40 -20.90 18.62
N GLN A 42 2.40 -19.88 17.76
CA GLN A 42 2.15 -20.05 16.33
C GLN A 42 3.46 -20.21 15.58
N LYS A 43 3.48 -21.13 14.61
CA LYS A 43 4.64 -21.34 13.73
C LYS A 43 4.76 -20.27 12.64
N GLN A 44 3.66 -19.60 12.34
CA GLN A 44 3.57 -18.64 11.25
C GLN A 44 2.38 -17.70 11.44
N VAL A 45 2.47 -16.53 10.80
CA VAL A 45 1.36 -15.60 10.63
C VAL A 45 1.29 -15.17 9.17
N SER A 46 0.08 -14.89 8.69
CA SER A 46 -0.15 -14.44 7.31
C SER A 46 -0.44 -12.94 7.26
N VAL A 47 0.05 -12.31 6.21
CA VAL A 47 -0.15 -10.89 5.89
C VAL A 47 -0.78 -10.83 4.51
N SER A 48 -1.94 -10.17 4.39
CA SER A 48 -2.54 -9.92 3.08
C SER A 48 -1.87 -8.72 2.41
N VAL A 49 -1.60 -8.85 1.11
CA VAL A 49 -1.04 -7.84 0.23
C VAL A 49 -1.96 -7.75 -0.99
N ARG A 50 -2.63 -6.62 -1.17
CA ARG A 50 -3.58 -6.40 -2.27
C ARG A 50 -3.06 -5.35 -3.24
N ASN A 51 -3.11 -5.64 -4.53
CA ASN A 51 -2.91 -4.64 -5.57
C ASN A 51 -4.25 -3.97 -5.88
N THR A 52 -4.38 -2.69 -5.53
CA THR A 52 -5.58 -1.90 -5.83
C THR A 52 -5.56 -1.25 -7.20
N SER A 53 -4.44 -1.31 -7.94
CA SER A 53 -4.41 -0.84 -9.32
C SER A 53 -5.28 -1.71 -10.21
N GLU A 54 -6.02 -1.06 -11.10
CA GLU A 54 -6.86 -1.73 -12.09
C GLU A 54 -6.08 -2.14 -13.34
N VAL A 55 -4.89 -1.57 -13.54
CA VAL A 55 -4.11 -1.69 -14.79
C VAL A 55 -2.66 -2.10 -14.55
N ASP A 56 -2.06 -1.69 -13.43
CA ASP A 56 -0.64 -1.89 -13.18
C ASP A 56 -0.37 -3.22 -12.47
N ARG A 57 0.72 -3.87 -12.90
CA ARG A 57 1.32 -4.99 -12.18
C ARG A 57 2.50 -4.51 -11.37
N PHE A 58 2.68 -5.06 -10.18
CA PHE A 58 3.81 -4.71 -9.31
C PHE A 58 4.67 -5.93 -8.99
N MET A 59 5.97 -5.73 -8.94
CA MET A 59 6.89 -6.70 -8.35
C MET A 59 7.03 -6.37 -6.87
N VAL A 60 6.61 -7.29 -6.00
CA VAL A 60 6.64 -7.13 -4.55
C VAL A 60 7.82 -7.92 -4.00
N GLN A 61 8.75 -7.22 -3.36
CA GLN A 61 9.85 -7.81 -2.62
C GLN A 61 9.64 -7.58 -1.13
N SER A 62 9.94 -8.60 -0.33
CA SER A 62 9.65 -8.60 1.09
C SER A 62 10.87 -9.06 1.91
N TRP A 63 11.21 -8.31 2.96
CA TRP A 63 12.25 -8.64 3.95
C TRP A 63 11.86 -8.07 5.32
N ILE A 64 12.60 -8.45 6.36
CA ILE A 64 12.39 -7.99 7.73
C ILE A 64 13.70 -7.41 8.22
N ASP A 65 13.64 -6.19 8.74
CA ASP A 65 14.75 -5.51 9.39
C ASP A 65 14.58 -5.57 10.92
N ASP A 66 15.70 -5.54 11.63
CA ASP A 66 15.75 -5.41 13.08
C ASP A 66 15.55 -3.95 13.53
N ALA A 67 15.65 -3.69 14.83
CA ALA A 67 15.49 -2.35 15.40
C ALA A 67 16.58 -1.36 14.96
N ASN A 68 17.68 -1.83 14.36
CA ASN A 68 18.78 -1.03 13.82
C ASN A 68 18.72 -0.94 12.29
N GLU A 69 17.56 -1.22 11.68
CA GLU A 69 17.34 -1.20 10.23
C GLU A 69 18.24 -2.19 9.46
N LYS A 70 18.72 -3.25 10.13
CA LYS A 70 19.51 -4.29 9.50
C LYS A 70 18.64 -5.51 9.21
N LYS A 71 18.72 -6.01 7.97
CA LYS A 71 18.05 -7.25 7.58
C LYS A 71 18.42 -8.39 8.53
N THR A 72 17.41 -8.95 9.20
CA THR A 72 17.56 -10.08 10.13
C THR A 72 17.23 -11.41 9.45
N SER A 73 17.84 -12.48 9.97
CA SER A 73 17.54 -13.88 9.62
C SER A 73 16.62 -14.57 10.63
N ASP A 74 16.28 -13.90 11.74
CA ASP A 74 15.46 -14.49 12.81
C ASP A 74 14.00 -14.68 12.39
N PHE A 75 13.57 -13.94 11.37
CA PHE A 75 12.27 -14.12 10.73
C PHE A 75 12.43 -14.31 9.22
N ILE A 76 11.67 -15.24 8.68
CA ILE A 76 11.60 -15.54 7.25
C ILE A 76 10.25 -15.07 6.73
N MET A 77 10.24 -14.34 5.62
CA MET A 77 9.04 -13.94 4.90
C MET A 77 8.96 -14.64 3.55
N THR A 78 7.83 -15.29 3.26
CA THR A 78 7.64 -16.11 2.05
C THR A 78 6.31 -15.78 1.34
N PRO A 79 6.29 -15.62 0.01
CA PRO A 79 7.44 -15.55 -0.88
C PRO A 79 8.24 -14.24 -0.72
N PRO A 80 9.58 -14.26 -0.85
CA PRO A 80 10.41 -13.06 -0.71
C PRO A 80 10.31 -12.13 -1.92
N LEU A 81 9.87 -12.65 -3.08
CA LEU A 81 9.68 -11.92 -4.31
C LEU A 81 8.56 -12.56 -5.12
N PHE A 82 7.59 -11.77 -5.56
CA PHE A 82 6.52 -12.23 -6.44
C PHE A 82 5.95 -11.06 -7.27
N VAL A 83 5.22 -11.39 -8.32
CA VAL A 83 4.50 -10.40 -9.12
C VAL A 83 3.02 -10.42 -8.71
N SER A 84 2.48 -9.25 -8.40
CA SER A 84 1.06 -9.03 -8.11
C SER A 84 0.41 -8.34 -9.31
N ASN A 85 -0.53 -9.01 -9.98
CA ASN A 85 -1.23 -8.47 -11.13
C ASN A 85 -2.34 -7.49 -10.68
N PRO A 86 -2.96 -6.74 -11.61
CA PRO A 86 -4.04 -5.84 -11.25
C PRO A 86 -5.16 -6.57 -10.51
N LYS A 87 -5.64 -5.96 -9.41
CA LYS A 87 -6.70 -6.50 -8.54
C LYS A 87 -6.35 -7.82 -7.80
N ASP A 88 -5.11 -8.28 -7.86
CA ASP A 88 -4.67 -9.48 -7.14
C ASP A 88 -4.64 -9.25 -5.62
N GLU A 89 -4.90 -10.35 -4.89
CA GLU A 89 -4.62 -10.45 -3.46
C GLU A 89 -3.67 -11.63 -3.22
N ASN A 90 -2.52 -11.33 -2.62
CA ASN A 90 -1.47 -12.29 -2.31
C ASN A 90 -1.30 -12.39 -0.78
N SER A 91 -0.83 -13.54 -0.30
CA SER A 91 -0.52 -13.74 1.12
C SER A 91 0.97 -13.94 1.33
N LEU A 92 1.57 -13.07 2.13
CA LEU A 92 2.91 -13.25 2.68
C LEU A 92 2.83 -14.04 4.00
N ARG A 93 3.76 -14.96 4.20
CA ARG A 93 3.88 -15.76 5.42
C ARG A 93 5.12 -15.35 6.18
N VAL A 94 4.95 -14.95 7.43
CA VAL A 94 6.05 -14.64 8.36
C VAL A 94 6.23 -15.82 9.30
N MET A 95 7.45 -16.31 9.41
CA MET A 95 7.83 -17.45 10.25
C MET A 95 9.03 -17.07 11.10
N TYR A 96 9.02 -17.44 12.39
CA TYR A 96 10.20 -17.31 13.23
C TYR A 96 11.17 -18.46 12.94
N ALA A 97 12.43 -18.12 12.68
CA ALA A 97 13.53 -19.04 12.37
C ALA A 97 14.77 -18.76 13.25
N GLY A 98 14.67 -17.85 14.22
CA GLY A 98 15.74 -17.54 15.16
C GLY A 98 15.89 -18.57 16.29
N PRO A 99 16.76 -18.28 17.28
CA PRO A 99 16.99 -19.14 18.45
C PRO A 99 15.71 -19.42 19.23
N SER A 100 15.64 -20.53 19.98
CA SER A 100 14.46 -20.84 20.79
C SER A 100 14.05 -19.66 21.69
N LEU A 101 12.79 -19.27 21.63
CA LEU A 101 12.21 -18.24 22.50
C LEU A 101 12.03 -18.83 23.90
N THR A 102 13.11 -18.85 24.69
CA THR A 102 13.08 -19.21 26.10
C THR A 102 12.37 -18.12 26.90
N TYR A 103 11.42 -18.51 27.74
CA TYR A 103 10.77 -17.63 28.71
C TYR A 103 11.67 -17.37 29.91
#